data_AF-A0AAE3IZ35-F1
#
_entry.id   AF-A0AAE3IZ35-F1
#
_cell.length_a   1.000
_cell.length_b   1.000
_cell.length_c   1.000
_cell.angle_alpha   90.00
_cell.angle_beta   90.00
_cell.angle_gamma   90.00
#
_symmetry.space_group_name_H-M   'P 1'
#
loop_
_entity.id
_entity.type
_entity.pdbx_description
1 polymer ?
#
loop_
_entity_poly.entity_id
_entity_poly.type
_entity_poly.pdbx_seq_one_letter_code
_entity_poly.pdbx_strand_id
1 'polypeptide(L)'
;MPKTPEKPIDLDGFFAAEKQAVNEPSTDFMARVLRDAEDIQDAFAPQAPSPKPKPIWEALIGAIGGWRSVAGLATATIVGVWIGVSPPESLDGLASFVWSEDAVSYAEYLPNYDYTLLEGQL
;
A
#
# COMPACT_ATOMS: atom_id res chain seq x y z
N MET A 1 9.25 -43.58 40.58
CA MET A 1 8.92 -42.27 41.16
C MET A 1 8.30 -41.42 40.06
N PRO A 2 6.98 -41.13 40.09
CA PRO A 2 6.35 -40.24 39.13
C PRO A 2 6.83 -38.80 39.35
N LYS A 3 7.20 -38.09 38.28
CA LYS A 3 7.54 -36.67 38.34
C LYS A 3 6.24 -35.88 38.49
N THR A 4 6.10 -35.14 39.60
CA THR A 4 5.00 -34.19 39.78
C THR A 4 5.05 -33.16 38.65
N PRO A 5 3.95 -32.90 37.93
CA PRO A 5 3.91 -31.85 36.91
C PRO A 5 4.10 -30.50 37.61
N GLU A 6 5.18 -29.78 37.30
CA GLU A 6 5.38 -28.42 37.76
C GLU A 6 4.28 -27.54 37.17
N LYS A 7 3.45 -26.95 38.03
CA LYS A 7 2.41 -26.00 37.62
C LYS A 7 3.13 -24.77 37.03
N PRO A 8 2.88 -24.40 35.75
CA PRO A 8 3.48 -23.20 35.20
C PRO A 8 3.05 -21.99 36.04
N ILE A 9 4.00 -21.10 36.31
CA ILE A 9 3.76 -19.88 37.08
C ILE A 9 2.65 -19.09 36.38
N ASP A 10 1.56 -18.80 37.12
CA ASP A 10 0.40 -18.05 36.63
C ASP A 10 0.71 -16.55 36.63
N LEU A 11 1.43 -16.11 35.59
CA LEU A 11 1.87 -14.72 35.41
C LEU A 11 0.69 -13.76 35.26
N ASP A 12 -0.42 -14.22 34.67
CA ASP A 12 -1.59 -13.38 34.42
C ASP A 12 -2.25 -12.94 35.73
N GLY A 13 -2.32 -13.84 36.71
CA GLY A 13 -2.80 -13.51 38.07
C GLY A 13 -1.91 -12.49 38.78
N PHE A 14 -0.58 -12.61 38.66
CA PHE A 14 0.35 -11.65 39.27
C PHE A 14 0.27 -10.26 38.60
N PHE A 15 0.22 -10.19 37.27
CA PHE A 15 0.07 -8.92 36.56
C PHE A 15 -1.28 -8.25 36.83
N ALA A 16 -2.35 -9.02 37.02
CA ALA A 16 -3.66 -8.47 37.38
C ALA A 16 -3.67 -7.87 38.80
N ALA A 17 -2.94 -8.46 39.74
CA ALA A 17 -2.80 -7.94 41.10
C ALA A 17 -1.93 -6.66 41.15
N GLU A 18 -0.83 -6.62 40.40
CA GLU A 18 0.04 -5.43 40.33
C GLU A 18 -0.64 -4.25 39.63
N LYS A 19 -1.42 -4.48 38.57
CA LYS A 19 -2.19 -3.41 37.90
C LYS A 19 -3.19 -2.70 38.81
N GLN A 20 -3.67 -3.36 39.86
CA GLN A 20 -4.57 -2.75 40.85
C GLN A 20 -3.82 -1.92 41.89
N ALA A 21 -2.53 -2.21 42.09
CA ALA A 21 -1.63 -1.44 42.94
C ALA A 21 -0.93 -0.34 42.11
N VAL A 22 -1.70 0.61 41.59
CA VAL A 22 -1.13 1.77 40.88
C VAL A 22 -0.51 2.71 41.92
N ASN A 23 0.77 2.50 42.23
CA ASN A 23 1.58 3.47 42.93
C ASN A 23 2.08 4.49 41.90
N GLU A 24 1.45 5.66 41.85
CA GLU A 24 1.93 6.72 40.96
C GLU A 24 3.34 7.14 41.38
N PRO A 25 4.31 7.17 40.45
CA PRO A 25 5.65 7.62 40.76
C PRO A 25 5.63 9.08 41.22
N SER A 26 6.51 9.44 42.17
CA SER A 26 6.59 10.82 42.63
C SER A 26 6.98 11.75 41.48
N THR A 27 6.46 12.97 41.51
CA THR A 27 6.74 13.98 40.48
C THR A 27 8.23 14.32 40.36
N ASP A 28 8.97 14.32 41.48
CA ASP A 28 10.43 14.51 41.49
C ASP A 28 11.17 13.37 40.79
N PHE A 29 10.73 12.12 41.00
CA PHE A 29 11.31 10.97 40.31
C PHE A 29 11.06 11.06 38.81
N MET A 30 9.82 11.38 38.40
CA MET A 30 9.48 11.55 36.99
C MET A 30 10.29 12.67 36.33
N ALA A 31 10.51 13.80 37.02
CA ALA A 31 11.33 14.88 36.51
C ALA A 31 12.79 14.45 36.26
N ARG A 32 13.35 13.60 37.13
CA ARG A 32 14.70 13.04 36.94
C ARG A 32 14.75 12.06 35.78
N VAL A 33 13.75 11.19 35.64
CA VAL A 33 13.65 10.23 34.52
C VAL A 33 13.55 10.97 33.19
N LEU A 34 12.74 12.03 33.11
CA LEU A 34 12.61 12.82 31.89
C LEU A 34 13.92 13.51 31.52
N ARG A 35 14.64 14.05 32.51
CA ARG A 35 15.95 14.65 32.28
C ARG A 35 17.00 13.66 31.78
N ASP A 36 17.04 12.46 32.37
CA ASP A 36 17.92 11.37 31.89
C ASP A 36 17.54 10.92 30.47
N ALA A 37 16.24 10.86 30.19
CA ALA A 37 15.75 10.55 28.85
C ALA A 37 16.15 11.61 27.82
N GLU A 38 16.13 12.90 28.17
CA GLU A 38 16.62 13.99 27.31
C GLU A 38 18.11 13.82 27.01
N ASP A 39 18.94 13.58 28.03
CA ASP A 39 20.39 13.39 27.86
C ASP A 39 20.70 12.19 26.93
N ILE A 40 19.95 11.10 27.06
CA ILE A 40 20.05 9.93 26.20
C ILE A 40 19.53 10.23 24.80
N GLN A 41 18.38 10.90 24.66
CA GLN A 41 17.80 11.25 23.36
C GLN A 41 18.73 12.15 22.55
N ASP A 42 19.41 13.09 23.19
CA ASP A 42 20.41 13.93 22.55
C ASP A 42 21.63 13.12 22.10
N ALA A 43 22.05 12.11 22.87
CA ALA A 43 23.13 11.20 22.49
C ALA A 43 22.75 10.26 21.33
N PHE A 44 21.47 9.87 21.23
CA PHE A 44 20.93 9.02 20.16
C PHE A 44 20.29 9.81 19.02
N ALA A 45 20.30 11.15 19.09
CA ALA A 45 19.78 11.98 18.03
C ALA A 45 20.48 11.59 16.73
N PRO A 46 19.74 11.10 15.71
CA PRO A 46 20.36 10.66 14.48
C PRO A 46 21.10 11.87 13.91
N GLN A 47 22.43 11.78 13.88
CA GLN A 47 23.26 12.75 13.18
C GLN A 47 22.72 12.79 11.76
N ALA A 48 22.07 13.91 11.40
CA ALA A 48 21.41 14.03 10.11
C ALA A 48 22.47 13.69 9.04
N PRO A 49 22.29 12.59 8.27
CA PRO A 49 23.28 12.22 7.29
C PRO A 49 23.41 13.41 6.34
N SER A 50 24.64 13.88 6.12
CA SER A 50 24.90 14.95 5.17
C SER A 50 24.20 14.58 3.86
N PRO A 51 23.36 15.47 3.29
CA PRO A 51 22.53 15.13 2.15
C PRO A 51 23.44 14.72 0.99
N LYS A 52 23.51 13.42 0.72
CA LYS A 52 24.15 12.89 -0.48
C LYS A 52 23.25 13.23 -1.66
N PRO A 53 23.80 13.64 -2.81
CA PRO A 53 23.01 13.83 -4.01
C PRO A 53 22.35 12.48 -4.35
N LYS A 54 21.03 12.41 -4.20
CA LYS A 54 20.24 11.24 -4.59
C LYS A 54 19.92 11.34 -6.07
N PRO A 55 19.87 10.22 -6.80
CA PRO A 55 19.41 10.23 -8.17
C PRO A 55 17.93 10.68 -8.24
N ILE A 56 17.57 11.36 -9.33
CA ILE A 56 16.25 11.99 -9.50
C ILE A 56 15.11 10.98 -9.38
N TRP A 57 15.31 9.74 -9.83
CA TRP A 57 14.31 8.68 -9.75
C TRP A 57 13.99 8.27 -8.29
N GLU A 58 14.98 8.27 -7.40
CA GLU A 58 14.77 8.01 -5.96
C GLU A 58 14.00 9.16 -5.30
N ALA A 59 14.26 10.39 -5.72
CA ALA A 59 13.51 11.55 -5.25
C ALA A 59 12.05 11.50 -5.70
N LEU A 60 11.79 11.11 -6.95
CA LEU A 60 10.43 10.93 -7.47
C LEU A 60 9.68 9.81 -6.74
N ILE A 61 10.32 8.65 -6.53
CA ILE A 61 9.72 7.54 -5.77
C ILE A 61 9.47 7.95 -4.32
N GLY A 62 10.42 8.65 -3.69
CA GLY A 62 10.26 9.22 -2.36
C GLY A 62 9.08 10.18 -2.26
N ALA A 63 8.87 11.03 -3.28
CA ALA A 63 7.78 12.01 -3.31
C ALA A 63 6.38 11.38 -3.36
N ILE A 64 6.25 10.21 -3.98
CA ILE A 64 4.96 9.50 -4.11
C ILE A 64 4.70 8.45 -3.01
N GLY A 65 5.53 8.38 -1.95
CA GLY A 65 5.35 7.45 -0.83
C GLY A 65 6.41 6.33 -0.74
N GLY A 66 7.46 6.40 -1.56
CA GLY A 66 8.62 5.52 -1.48
C GLY A 66 8.36 4.11 -1.98
N TRP A 67 9.05 3.15 -1.38
CA TRP A 67 8.99 1.73 -1.70
C TRP A 67 7.56 1.14 -1.67
N ARG A 68 6.67 1.62 -0.80
CA ARG A 68 5.29 1.11 -0.70
C ARG A 68 4.49 1.36 -1.98
N SER A 69 4.68 2.53 -2.60
CA SER A 69 4.00 2.88 -3.85
C SER A 69 4.52 2.04 -5.02
N VAL A 70 5.83 1.77 -5.05
CA VAL A 70 6.46 0.87 -6.04
C VAL A 70 5.95 -0.56 -5.89
N ALA A 71 5.86 -1.05 -4.66
CA ALA A 71 5.32 -2.39 -4.39
C ALA A 71 3.86 -2.51 -4.87
N GLY A 72 3.02 -1.51 -4.59
CA GLY A 72 1.64 -1.46 -5.08
C GLY A 72 1.55 -1.45 -6.61
N LEU A 73 2.40 -0.65 -7.28
CA LEU A 73 2.48 -0.61 -8.74
C LEU A 73 2.88 -1.98 -9.31
N ALA A 74 3.87 -2.65 -8.73
CA ALA A 74 4.30 -3.98 -9.16
C ALA A 74 3.20 -5.03 -8.96
N THR A 75 2.46 -4.98 -7.86
CA THR A 75 1.30 -5.86 -7.67
C THR A 75 0.21 -5.57 -8.70
N ALA A 76 -0.08 -4.29 -8.98
CA ALA A 76 -1.08 -3.91 -9.96
C ALA A 76 -0.70 -4.37 -11.39
N THR A 77 0.58 -4.31 -11.77
CA THR A 77 1.02 -4.83 -13.08
C THR A 77 0.88 -6.35 -13.16
N ILE A 78 1.26 -7.09 -12.12
CA ILE A 78 1.07 -8.55 -12.06
C ILE A 78 -0.42 -8.90 -12.16
N VAL A 79 -1.28 -8.22 -11.41
CA VAL A 79 -2.73 -8.42 -11.45
C VAL A 79 -3.28 -8.09 -12.84
N GLY A 80 -2.84 -6.98 -13.46
CA GLY A 80 -3.24 -6.61 -14.81
C GLY A 80 -2.85 -7.67 -15.85
N VAL A 81 -1.62 -8.20 -15.77
CA VAL A 81 -1.16 -9.30 -16.64
C VAL A 81 -1.99 -10.56 -16.42
N TRP A 82 -2.27 -10.92 -15.17
CA TRP A 82 -3.07 -12.09 -14.84
C TRP A 82 -4.50 -11.98 -15.39
N ILE A 83 -5.14 -10.82 -15.20
CA ILE A 83 -6.49 -10.52 -15.74
C ILE A 83 -6.48 -10.54 -17.27
N GLY A 84 -5.44 -10.00 -17.92
CA GLY A 84 -5.35 -9.98 -19.38
C GLY A 84 -5.21 -11.38 -20.01
N VAL A 85 -4.52 -12.30 -19.34
CA VAL A 85 -4.35 -13.69 -19.81
C VAL A 85 -5.61 -14.52 -19.57
N SER A 86 -6.31 -14.29 -18.46
CA SER A 86 -7.51 -15.02 -18.07
C SER A 86 -8.59 -14.03 -17.62
N PRO A 87 -9.35 -13.44 -18.57
CA PRO A 87 -10.40 -12.49 -18.23
C PRO A 87 -11.49 -13.20 -17.40
N PRO A 88 -11.81 -12.75 -16.19
CA PRO A 88 -12.96 -13.27 -15.44
C PRO A 88 -14.29 -12.94 -16.14
N GLU A 89 -15.26 -13.84 -16.02
CA GLU A 89 -16.61 -13.74 -16.63
C GLU A 89 -17.38 -12.46 -16.28
N SER A 90 -17.09 -11.84 -15.12
CA SER A 90 -17.65 -10.54 -14.73
C SER A 90 -17.14 -9.37 -15.57
N LEU A 91 -15.99 -9.50 -16.25
CA LEU A 91 -15.44 -8.46 -17.11
C LEU A 91 -16.16 -8.36 -18.45
N ASP A 92 -16.80 -9.41 -18.97
CA ASP A 92 -17.55 -9.31 -20.23
C ASP A 92 -18.78 -8.40 -20.07
N GLY A 93 -19.46 -8.49 -18.93
CA GLY A 93 -20.58 -7.60 -18.58
C GLY A 93 -20.13 -6.15 -18.36
N LEU A 94 -18.96 -5.95 -17.75
CA LEU A 94 -18.40 -4.61 -17.56
C LEU A 94 -17.83 -4.01 -18.85
N ALA A 95 -17.19 -4.82 -19.69
CA ALA A 95 -16.69 -4.40 -20.98
C ALA A 95 -17.84 -4.04 -21.91
N SER A 96 -18.87 -4.88 -22.02
CA SER A 96 -20.06 -4.53 -22.79
C SER A 96 -20.74 -3.26 -22.28
N PHE A 97 -20.78 -3.01 -20.97
CA PHE A 97 -21.32 -1.76 -20.41
C PHE A 97 -20.44 -0.54 -20.68
N VAL A 98 -19.12 -0.64 -20.52
CA VAL A 98 -18.16 0.47 -20.72
C VAL A 98 -17.99 0.82 -22.19
N TRP A 99 -18.01 -0.19 -23.06
CA TRP A 99 -17.92 -0.07 -24.52
C TRP A 99 -19.29 -0.08 -25.20
N SER A 100 -20.39 0.03 -24.43
CA SER A 100 -21.75 0.23 -24.95
C SER A 100 -21.87 1.64 -25.54
N GLU A 101 -21.35 1.84 -26.74
CA GLU A 101 -21.80 2.90 -27.63
C GLU A 101 -23.22 2.53 -28.12
N ASP A 102 -24.17 3.46 -28.11
CA ASP A 102 -25.15 3.49 -29.20
C ASP A 102 -24.32 3.38 -30.47
N ALA A 103 -24.31 2.21 -31.11
CA ALA A 103 -23.31 1.86 -32.10
C ALA A 103 -23.44 2.77 -33.33
N VAL A 104 -22.75 3.91 -33.33
CA VAL A 104 -22.57 4.69 -34.55
C VAL A 104 -21.53 3.95 -35.37
N SER A 105 -22.04 3.04 -36.19
CA SER A 105 -21.30 2.31 -37.21
C SER A 105 -20.55 3.31 -38.09
N TYR A 106 -19.22 3.42 -37.91
CA TYR A 106 -18.36 4.15 -38.84
C TYR A 106 -18.36 3.54 -40.25
N ALA A 107 -18.90 2.33 -40.41
CA ALA A 107 -19.13 1.72 -41.72
C ALA A 107 -20.34 2.33 -42.47
N GLU A 108 -21.27 2.99 -41.77
CA GLU A 108 -22.48 3.59 -42.36
C GLU A 108 -22.26 5.05 -42.83
N TYR A 109 -21.16 5.69 -42.40
CA TYR A 109 -20.82 7.07 -42.79
C TYR A 109 -19.88 7.18 -44.00
N LEU A 110 -19.41 6.06 -44.57
CA LEU A 110 -18.72 6.08 -45.85
C LEU A 110 -19.77 5.99 -46.96
N PRO A 111 -19.95 7.04 -47.79
CA PRO A 111 -20.79 6.93 -48.95
C PRO A 111 -20.20 5.83 -49.85
N ASN A 112 -21.01 4.81 -50.13
CA ASN A 112 -20.64 3.57 -50.79
C ASN A 112 -19.85 3.85 -52.09
N TYR A 113 -18.52 3.70 -52.11
CA TYR A 113 -17.65 4.07 -53.25
C TYR A 113 -18.03 3.43 -54.61
N ASP A 114 -18.95 2.49 -54.60
CA ASP A 114 -19.58 1.88 -55.77
C ASP A 114 -20.26 2.90 -56.71
N TYR A 115 -20.83 4.01 -56.21
CA TYR A 115 -21.42 5.03 -57.10
C TYR A 115 -20.36 5.80 -57.91
N THR A 116 -19.13 5.93 -57.40
CA THR A 116 -18.05 6.65 -58.11
C THR A 116 -17.38 5.82 -59.21
N LEU A 117 -17.52 4.48 -59.15
CA LEU A 117 -16.96 3.60 -60.19
C LEU A 117 -17.91 3.41 -61.39
N LEU A 118 -19.22 3.69 -61.22
CA LEU A 118 -20.21 3.59 -62.29
C LEU A 118 -20.30 4.85 -63.17
N GLU A 119 -19.90 6.03 -62.68
CA GLU A 119 -19.94 7.28 -63.46
C GLU A 119 -18.74 7.49 -64.39
N GLY A 120 -17.71 6.64 -64.32
CA GLY A 120 -16.52 6.72 -65.19
C GLY A 120 -16.64 6.04 -66.56
N GLN A 121 -17.82 5.51 -66.91
CA GLN A 121 -18.03 4.72 -68.13
C GLN A 121 -19.07 5.28 -69.12
N LEU A 122 -19.53 6.53 -68.96
CA LEU A 122 -20.33 7.24 -69.97
C LEU A 122 -19.52 8.35 -70.64
#